data_AF-A0A5D6XFL0-F1
#
_entry.id   AF-A0A5D6XFL0-F1
#
_cell.length_a   1.000
_cell.length_b   1.000
_cell.length_c   1.000
_cell.angle_alpha   90.00
_cell.angle_beta   90.00
_cell.angle_gamma   90.00
#
_symmetry.space_group_name_H-M   'P 1'
#
loop_
_entity.id
_entity.type
_entity.pdbx_description
1 polymer ?
#
loop_
_entity_poly.entity_id
_entity_poly.type
_entity_poly.pdbx_seq_one_letter_code
_entity_poly.pdbx_strand_id
1 'polypeptide(L)'
;MELCVLEDKLARLESAALKRISSAYFVDELASVREWSSAEFPFWLAFEVEGRLQIRHEQFVVAKHLIDNPGSVSQLNMGRGKTRVILPMLFLYFSHRSRGDRIARAHFLTPLLSE
;
A
#
# COMPACT_ATOMS: atom_id res chain seq x y z
N MET A 1 6.63 14.76 -6.04
CA MET A 1 6.44 13.30 -6.19
C MET A 1 4.97 12.92 -6.27
N GLU A 2 4.04 13.59 -5.59
CA GLU A 2 2.60 13.28 -5.72
C GLU A 2 2.09 13.36 -7.16
N LEU A 3 2.55 14.36 -7.92
CA LEU A 3 2.23 14.50 -9.35
C LEU A 3 2.63 13.25 -10.15
N CYS A 4 3.81 12.68 -9.89
CA CYS A 4 4.28 11.46 -10.58
C CYS A 4 3.33 10.28 -10.36
N VAL A 5 2.80 10.13 -9.15
CA VAL A 5 1.82 9.07 -8.84
C VAL A 5 0.51 9.28 -9.61
N LEU A 6 0.08 10.54 -9.78
CA LEU A 6 -1.11 10.87 -10.56
C LEU A 6 -0.89 10.67 -12.07
N GLU A 7 0.28 11.01 -12.58
CA GLU A 7 0.69 10.73 -13.96
C GLU A 7 0.70 9.22 -14.23
N ASP A 8 1.28 8.43 -13.34
CA ASP A 8 1.25 6.96 -13.43
C ASP A 8 -0.18 6.41 -13.36
N LYS A 9 -1.04 6.98 -12.49
CA LYS A 9 -2.46 6.62 -12.44
C LYS A 9 -3.17 6.90 -13.76
N LEU A 10 -2.93 8.06 -14.36
CA LEU A 10 -3.50 8.42 -15.65
C LEU A 10 -3.05 7.42 -16.74
N ALA A 11 -1.77 7.08 -16.77
CA ALA A 11 -1.24 6.08 -17.71
C ALA A 11 -1.88 4.69 -17.52
N ARG A 12 -2.13 4.27 -16.27
CA ARG A 12 -2.86 3.02 -15.97
C ARG A 12 -4.31 3.07 -16.47
N LEU A 13 -5.00 4.18 -16.25
CA LEU A 13 -6.38 4.39 -16.71
C LEU A 13 -6.47 4.39 -18.24
N GLU A 14 -5.57 5.11 -18.92
CA GLU A 14 -5.48 5.13 -20.38
C GLU A 14 -5.21 3.73 -20.93
N SER A 15 -4.24 3.01 -20.36
CA SER A 15 -3.94 1.63 -20.76
C SER A 15 -5.13 0.70 -20.56
N ALA A 16 -5.88 0.87 -19.47
CA ALA A 16 -7.08 0.09 -19.18
C ALA A 16 -8.20 0.37 -20.18
N ALA A 17 -8.41 1.64 -20.55
CA ALA A 17 -9.39 2.04 -21.55
C ALA A 17 -9.05 1.47 -22.94
N LEU A 18 -7.79 1.60 -23.38
CA LEU A 18 -7.31 1.09 -24.67
C LEU A 18 -7.40 -0.44 -24.77
N LYS A 19 -7.05 -1.15 -23.69
CA LYS A 19 -7.11 -2.62 -23.62
C LYS A 19 -8.50 -3.17 -23.32
N ARG A 20 -9.51 -2.31 -23.14
CA ARG A 20 -10.89 -2.68 -22.73
C ARG A 20 -10.90 -3.59 -21.51
N ILE A 21 -10.07 -3.28 -20.52
CA ILE A 21 -10.03 -3.99 -19.24
C ILE A 21 -11.39 -3.81 -18.52
N SER A 22 -11.75 -4.77 -17.67
CA SER A 22 -12.97 -4.77 -16.86
C SER A 22 -13.32 -3.37 -16.31
N SER A 23 -14.57 -2.97 -16.49
CA SER A 23 -15.12 -1.72 -15.96
C SER A 23 -14.96 -1.60 -14.44
N ALA A 24 -15.01 -2.73 -13.72
CA ALA A 24 -14.79 -2.75 -12.28
C ALA A 24 -13.37 -2.30 -11.90
N TYR A 25 -12.34 -2.75 -12.63
CA TYR A 25 -10.96 -2.31 -12.40
C TYR A 25 -10.81 -0.81 -12.69
N PHE A 26 -11.41 -0.33 -13.77
CA PHE A 26 -11.37 1.08 -14.15
C PHE A 26 -12.00 1.98 -13.09
N VAL A 27 -13.17 1.60 -12.57
CA VAL A 27 -13.86 2.32 -11.49
C VAL A 27 -13.04 2.27 -10.20
N ASP A 28 -12.51 1.10 -9.83
CA ASP A 28 -11.67 0.94 -8.63
C ASP A 28 -10.38 1.76 -8.71
N GLU A 29 -9.79 1.91 -9.90
CA GLU A 29 -8.61 2.75 -10.10
C GLU A 29 -8.99 4.23 -10.03
N LEU A 30 -10.06 4.63 -10.73
CA LEU A 30 -10.52 6.02 -10.77
C LEU A 30 -10.91 6.52 -9.37
N ALA A 31 -11.66 5.73 -8.61
CA ALA A 31 -12.13 6.04 -7.26
C ALA A 31 -11.01 6.05 -6.21
N SER A 32 -9.82 5.51 -6.50
CA SER A 32 -8.70 5.50 -5.56
C SER A 32 -8.13 6.91 -5.37
N VAL A 33 -8.48 7.56 -4.27
CA VAL A 33 -7.97 8.89 -3.89
C VAL A 33 -7.09 8.74 -2.64
N ARG A 34 -6.02 9.54 -2.57
CA ARG A 34 -5.13 9.54 -1.41
C ARG A 34 -5.84 10.21 -0.23
N GLU A 35 -5.88 9.50 0.90
CA GLU A 35 -6.50 9.99 2.15
C GLU A 35 -5.50 10.11 3.31
N TRP A 36 -4.21 10.03 3.02
CA TRP A 36 -3.12 10.20 3.99
C TRP A 36 -2.17 11.33 3.53
N SER A 37 -1.47 11.94 4.48
CA SER A 37 -0.57 13.07 4.21
C SER A 37 0.81 12.60 3.77
N SER A 38 1.27 13.02 2.60
CA SER A 38 2.62 12.73 2.12
C SER A 38 3.72 13.39 2.94
N ALA A 39 3.41 14.50 3.61
CA ALA A 39 4.33 15.16 4.53
C ALA A 39 4.53 14.33 5.81
N GLU A 40 3.49 13.61 6.26
CA GLU A 40 3.57 12.72 7.43
C GLU A 40 4.25 11.40 7.09
N PHE A 41 3.99 10.86 5.88
CA PHE A 41 4.50 9.56 5.43
C PHE A 41 5.29 9.65 4.11
N PRO A 42 6.44 10.37 4.07
CA PRO A 42 7.17 10.59 2.82
C PRO A 42 7.70 9.30 2.17
N PHE A 43 8.02 8.28 2.98
CA PHE A 43 8.49 6.97 2.47
C PHE A 43 7.38 6.17 1.79
N TRP A 44 6.13 6.36 2.20
CA TRP A 44 5.00 5.74 1.50
C TRP A 44 4.81 6.37 0.12
N LEU A 45 5.03 7.68 0.00
CA LEU A 45 5.00 8.34 -1.31
C LEU A 45 6.15 7.87 -2.21
N ALA A 46 7.36 7.70 -1.66
CA ALA A 46 8.47 7.13 -2.42
C ALA A 46 8.15 5.71 -2.92
N PHE A 47 7.53 4.89 -2.06
CA PHE A 47 7.07 3.55 -2.43
C PHE A 47 6.01 3.55 -3.53
N GLU A 48 5.05 4.48 -3.51
CA GLU A 48 4.07 4.66 -4.59
C GLU A 48 4.76 4.94 -5.94
N VAL A 49 5.72 5.87 -5.95
CA VAL A 49 6.47 6.26 -7.15
C VAL A 49 7.32 5.10 -7.68
N GLU A 50 8.10 4.45 -6.82
CA GLU A 50 8.96 3.32 -7.22
C GLU A 50 8.11 2.13 -7.70
N GLY A 51 7.01 1.86 -7.02
CA GLY A 51 6.09 0.77 -7.35
C GLY A 51 5.15 1.08 -8.52
N ARG A 52 5.15 2.31 -9.04
CA ARG A 52 4.15 2.83 -10.01
C ARG A 52 2.73 2.43 -9.63
N LEU A 53 2.40 2.61 -8.35
CA LEU A 53 1.12 2.24 -7.76
C LEU A 53 0.60 3.38 -6.89
N GLN A 54 -0.67 3.31 -6.51
CA GLN A 54 -1.24 4.20 -5.50
C GLN A 54 -1.78 3.35 -4.34
N ILE A 55 -1.41 3.72 -3.11
CA ILE A 55 -1.90 3.10 -1.88
C ILE A 55 -3.39 3.43 -1.78
N ARG A 56 -4.22 2.39 -1.68
CA ARG A 56 -5.67 2.53 -1.55
C ARG A 56 -6.06 2.89 -0.13
N HIS A 57 -7.21 3.53 0.04
CA HIS A 57 -7.72 3.93 1.34
C HIS A 57 -7.81 2.73 2.32
N GLU A 58 -8.33 1.59 1.88
CA GLU A 58 -8.46 0.42 2.76
C GLU A 58 -7.10 -0.12 3.24
N GLN A 59 -6.05 0.02 2.44
CA GLN A 59 -4.69 -0.39 2.80
C GLN A 59 -4.10 0.57 3.83
N PHE A 60 -4.35 1.87 3.67
CA PHE A 60 -3.97 2.90 4.64
C PHE A 60 -4.65 2.68 5.99
N VAL A 61 -5.97 2.49 6.02
CA VAL A 61 -6.73 2.26 7.26
C VAL A 61 -6.15 1.11 8.06
N VAL A 62 -5.82 0.00 7.38
CA VAL A 62 -5.29 -1.20 8.04
C VAL A 62 -3.86 -0.98 8.52
N ALA A 63 -2.99 -0.38 7.70
CA ALA A 63 -1.63 -0.04 8.11
C ALA A 63 -1.64 0.87 9.34
N LYS A 64 -2.49 1.91 9.34
CA LYS A 64 -2.62 2.85 10.45
C LYS A 64 -3.15 2.17 11.72
N HIS A 65 -4.17 1.30 11.59
CA HIS A 65 -4.68 0.53 12.72
C HIS A 65 -3.59 -0.34 13.38
N LEU A 66 -2.81 -1.07 12.57
CA LEU A 66 -1.71 -1.92 13.06
C LEU A 66 -0.58 -1.11 13.70
N ILE A 67 -0.31 0.10 13.19
CA ILE A 67 0.66 1.03 13.77
C ILE A 67 0.19 1.55 15.13
N ASP A 68 -1.08 1.92 15.24
CA ASP A 68 -1.64 2.56 16.44
C ASP A 68 -1.98 1.55 17.54
N ASN A 69 -2.21 0.27 17.18
CA ASN A 69 -2.64 -0.78 18.09
C ASN A 69 -1.65 -1.97 18.06
N PRO A 70 -0.51 -1.90 18.77
CA PRO A 70 0.46 -2.99 18.83
C PRO A 70 -0.18 -4.29 19.34
N GLY A 71 0.08 -5.41 18.65
CA GLY A 71 -0.49 -6.72 18.99
C GLY A 71 -1.90 -6.97 18.45
N SER A 72 -2.49 -6.00 17.73
CA SER A 72 -3.74 -6.22 17.00
C SER A 72 -3.56 -7.18 15.82
N VAL A 73 -4.66 -7.86 15.46
CA VAL A 73 -4.75 -8.73 14.29
C VAL A 73 -5.79 -8.16 13.35
N SER A 74 -5.46 -8.06 12.06
CA SER A 74 -6.37 -7.58 11.02
C SER A 74 -6.53 -8.62 9.91
N GLN A 75 -7.77 -8.93 9.55
CA GLN A 75 -8.11 -9.75 8.40
C GLN A 75 -8.45 -8.86 7.21
N LEU A 76 -8.04 -9.27 6.01
CA LEU A 76 -8.31 -8.53 4.77
C LEU A 76 -8.95 -9.45 3.74
N ASN A 77 -9.54 -8.87 2.68
CA ASN A 77 -10.08 -9.60 1.52
C ASN A 77 -8.98 -9.97 0.50
N MET A 78 -8.99 -11.20 -0.02
CA MET A 78 -7.94 -11.72 -0.91
C MET A 78 -7.86 -10.94 -2.23
N GLY A 79 -6.69 -10.93 -2.87
CA GLY A 79 -6.48 -10.25 -4.16
C GLY A 79 -6.31 -8.72 -4.13
N ARG A 80 -6.49 -8.07 -2.97
CA ARG A 80 -6.39 -6.60 -2.83
C ARG A 80 -4.99 -6.07 -2.45
N GLY A 81 -3.95 -6.89 -2.61
CA GLY A 81 -2.56 -6.46 -2.39
C GLY A 81 -2.09 -6.36 -0.93
N LYS A 82 -2.69 -7.12 0.00
CA LYS A 82 -2.34 -7.10 1.45
C LYS A 82 -0.82 -7.19 1.70
N THR A 83 -0.19 -8.24 1.18
CA THR A 83 1.22 -8.54 1.43
C THR A 83 2.13 -7.60 0.64
N ARG A 84 1.72 -7.23 -0.57
CA ARG A 84 2.53 -6.41 -1.48
C ARG A 84 2.51 -4.92 -1.15
N VAL A 85 1.53 -4.44 -0.39
CA VAL A 85 1.40 -3.01 -0.06
C VAL A 85 1.50 -2.75 1.44
N ILE A 86 0.69 -3.43 2.26
CA ILE A 86 0.60 -3.10 3.70
C ILE A 86 1.91 -3.45 4.43
N LEU A 87 2.55 -4.58 4.10
CA LEU A 87 3.83 -4.93 4.73
C LEU A 87 4.94 -3.92 4.40
N PRO A 88 5.19 -3.53 3.13
CA PRO A 88 6.10 -2.43 2.83
C PRO A 88 5.75 -1.15 3.59
N MET A 89 4.48 -0.77 3.69
CA MET A 89 4.07 0.42 4.47
C MET A 89 4.50 0.31 5.93
N LEU A 90 4.27 -0.84 6.58
CA LEU A 90 4.68 -1.10 7.95
C LEU A 90 6.20 -1.08 8.11
N PHE A 91 6.94 -1.74 7.22
CA PHE A 91 8.40 -1.79 7.28
C PHE A 91 9.02 -0.41 7.13
N LEU A 92 8.55 0.40 6.18
CA LEU A 92 9.01 1.76 5.98
C LEU A 92 8.70 2.63 7.21
N TYR A 93 7.51 2.49 7.78
CA TYR A 93 7.12 3.23 8.98
C TYR A 93 8.00 2.87 10.19
N PHE A 94 8.13 1.58 10.51
CA PHE A 94 8.90 1.14 11.68
C PHE A 94 10.41 1.33 11.51
N SER A 95 10.94 1.19 10.30
CA SER A 95 12.35 1.47 10.03
C SER A 95 12.66 2.95 10.17
N HIS A 96 11.79 3.83 9.70
CA HIS A 96 12.00 5.27 9.84
C HIS A 96 11.83 5.76 11.29
N ARG A 97 10.85 5.22 12.02
CA ARG A 97 10.57 5.64 13.41
C ARG A 97 11.59 5.10 14.41
N SER A 98 12.31 4.03 14.07
CA SER A 98 13.44 3.53 14.85
C SER A 98 14.62 4.50 14.76
N ARG A 99 14.57 5.61 15.51
CA ARG A 99 15.71 6.51 15.67
C ARG A 99 16.83 5.78 16.43
N GLY A 100 17.85 5.31 15.72
CA GLY A 100 19.04 4.64 16.27
C GLY A 100 19.40 3.33 15.55
N ASP A 101 20.30 2.55 16.14
CA ASP A 101 20.88 1.29 15.61
C ASP A 101 19.89 0.09 15.63
N ARG A 102 18.57 0.35 15.66
CA ARG A 102 17.54 -0.69 15.75
C ARG A 102 16.98 -1.03 14.37
N ILE A 103 17.08 -2.30 14.01
CA ILE A 103 16.59 -2.83 12.74
C ILE A 103 15.14 -3.32 12.91
N ALA A 104 14.26 -2.93 11.99
CA ALA A 104 12.92 -3.48 11.91
C ALA A 104 12.99 -4.97 11.57
N ARG A 105 12.37 -5.82 12.41
CA ARG A 105 12.34 -7.28 12.22
C ARG A 105 10.93 -7.75 11.90
N ALA A 106 10.81 -8.63 10.93
CA ALA A 106 9.55 -9.23 10.51
C ALA A 106 9.66 -10.74 10.52
N HIS A 107 8.63 -11.42 11.03
CA HIS A 107 8.54 -12.87 11.05
C HIS A 107 7.35 -13.29 10.20
N PHE A 108 7.61 -14.10 9.18
CA PHE A 108 6.60 -14.63 8.29
C PHE A 108 6.33 -16.08 8.65
N LEU A 109 5.09 -16.36 9.06
CA LEU A 109 4.65 -17.72 9.33
C LEU A 109 4.07 -18.28 8.03
N THR A 110 4.71 -19.31 7.50
CA THR A 110 4.16 -20.08 6.39
C THR A 110 2.98 -20.92 6.88
N PRO A 111 2.02 -21.28 5.99
CA PRO A 111 0.94 -22.19 6.36
C PRO A 111 1.49 -23.47 7.00
N LEU A 112 0.90 -23.89 8.12
CA LEU A 112 1.29 -25.12 8.82
C LEU A 112 0.76 -26.38 8.12
N LEU A 113 -0.29 -26.23 7.32
CA LEU A 113 -0.87 -27.29 6.52
C LEU A 113 -0.58 -26.96 5.05
N SER A 114 0.22 -27.82 4.41
CA SER A 114 0.24 -27.94 2.97
C SER A 114 -1.03 -28.69 2.57
N GLU A 115 -1.98 -28.02 1.94
CA GLU A 115 -2.92 -28.73 1.05
C GLU A 115 -2.17 -29.30 -0.15
#